data_AF-A0A1N7LBK6-F1
#
_entry.id   AF-A0A1N7LBK6-F1
#
_cell.length_a   1.000
_cell.length_b   1.000
_cell.length_c   1.000
_cell.angle_alpha   90.00
_cell.angle_beta   90.00
_cell.angle_gamma   90.00
#
_symmetry.space_group_name_H-M   'P 1'
#
loop_
_entity.id
_entity.type
_entity.pdbx_description
1 polymer ?
#
loop_
_entity_poly.entity_id
_entity_poly.type
_entity_poly.pdbx_seq_one_letter_code
_entity_poly.pdbx_strand_id
1 'polypeptide(L)'
;MMIVHMGKTVKGYVKEKKLSVEQVSAAIGKCESYVYKIYDKKKLPVDDLMHLSLLLNVNLFHFYSEDEALQFAEPAKLKMAC
;
A
#
# COMPACT_ATOMS: atom_id res chain seq x y z
N MET A 1 -15.35 -3.79 -14.88
CA MET A 1 -14.45 -3.17 -13.90
C MET A 1 -13.96 -4.25 -12.94
N MET A 2 -12.67 -4.60 -12.97
CA MET A 2 -12.10 -5.47 -11.93
C MET A 2 -12.05 -4.66 -10.63
N ILE A 3 -12.91 -4.99 -9.68
CA ILE A 3 -12.87 -4.36 -8.35
C ILE A 3 -11.71 -4.99 -7.59
N VAL A 4 -10.53 -4.39 -7.69
CA VAL A 4 -9.36 -4.83 -6.92
C VAL A 4 -9.64 -4.61 -5.43
N HIS A 5 -9.50 -5.68 -4.65
CA HIS A 5 -9.71 -5.61 -3.21
C HIS A 5 -8.40 -5.22 -2.51
N MET A 6 -8.19 -3.91 -2.33
CA MET A 6 -6.88 -3.36 -1.93
C MET A 6 -6.31 -3.94 -0.63
N GLY A 7 -7.14 -4.20 0.38
CA GLY A 7 -6.71 -4.87 1.60
C GLY A 7 -6.07 -6.23 1.35
N LYS A 8 -6.61 -7.02 0.42
CA LYS A 8 -6.05 -8.34 0.06
C LYS A 8 -4.79 -8.18 -0.77
N THR A 9 -4.76 -7.22 -1.69
CA THR A 9 -3.55 -6.88 -2.48
C THR A 9 -2.38 -6.52 -1.56
N VAL A 10 -2.59 -5.59 -0.62
CA VAL A 10 -1.58 -5.19 0.36
C VAL A 10 -1.15 -6.38 1.21
N LYS A 11 -2.10 -7.19 1.71
CA LYS A 11 -1.78 -8.41 2.48
C LYS A 11 -0.89 -9.39 1.70
N GLY A 12 -1.12 -9.50 0.38
CA GLY A 12 -0.30 -10.29 -0.52
C GLY A 12 1.16 -9.83 -0.53
N TYR A 13 1.39 -8.55 -0.79
CA TYR A 13 2.75 -7.96 -0.79
C TYR A 13 3.44 -8.03 0.58
N VAL A 14 2.70 -7.78 1.67
CA VAL A 14 3.22 -7.92 3.03
C VAL A 14 3.72 -9.34 3.28
N LYS A 15 2.95 -10.35 2.87
CA LYS A 15 3.33 -11.76 2.99
C LYS A 15 4.55 -12.11 2.13
N GLU A 16 4.57 -11.64 0.87
CA GLU A 16 5.69 -11.85 -0.06
C GLU A 16 7.00 -11.28 0.49
N LYS A 17 6.95 -10.06 1.05
CA LYS A 17 8.09 -9.38 1.65
C LYS A 17 8.39 -9.83 3.08
N LYS A 18 7.62 -10.77 3.63
CA LYS A 18 7.77 -11.31 5.00
C LYS A 18 7.77 -10.22 6.09
N LEU A 19 6.98 -9.17 5.89
CA LEU A 19 6.87 -8.08 6.85
C LEU A 19 5.95 -8.49 8.02
N SER A 20 6.34 -8.13 9.23
CA SER A 20 5.49 -8.31 10.42
C SER A 20 4.37 -7.27 10.44
N VAL A 21 3.31 -7.55 11.20
CA VAL A 21 2.22 -6.60 11.40
C VAL A 21 2.69 -5.36 12.16
N GLU A 22 3.64 -5.51 13.07
CA GLU A 22 4.30 -4.40 13.77
C GLU A 22 5.04 -3.46 12.79
N GLN A 23 5.77 -4.00 11.82
CA GLN A 23 6.44 -3.17 10.81
C GLN A 23 5.45 -2.39 9.95
N VAL A 24 4.34 -3.03 9.57
CA VAL A 24 3.27 -2.38 8.81
C VAL A 24 2.59 -1.31 9.65
N SER A 25 2.30 -1.61 10.92
CA SER A 25 1.62 -0.69 11.85
C SER A 25 2.46 0.56 12.11
N ALA A 26 3.76 0.39 12.31
CA ALA A 26 4.74 1.46 12.45
C ALA A 26 4.80 2.35 11.20
N ALA A 27 4.81 1.75 10.00
CA ALA A 27 4.89 2.48 8.74
C ALA A 27 3.67 3.40 8.49
N ILE A 28 2.46 2.96 8.87
CA ILE A 28 1.23 3.74 8.68
C ILE A 28 0.84 4.57 9.92
N GLY A 29 1.61 4.47 11.01
CA GLY A 29 1.33 5.18 12.27
C GLY A 29 0.02 4.78 12.93
N LYS A 30 -0.40 3.51 12.81
CA LYS A 30 -1.64 2.97 13.41
C LYS A 30 -1.34 1.76 14.28
N CYS A 31 -2.28 1.33 15.11
CA CYS A 31 -2.13 0.12 15.90
C CYS A 31 -2.30 -1.16 15.05
N GLU A 32 -1.76 -2.29 15.51
CA GLU A 32 -1.83 -3.57 14.78
C GLU A 32 -3.27 -4.04 14.49
N SER A 33 -4.20 -3.78 15.41
CA SER A 33 -5.62 -4.10 15.19
C SER A 33 -6.21 -3.37 13.99
N TYR A 34 -5.70 -2.17 13.67
CA TYR A 34 -6.06 -1.43 12.47
C TYR A 34 -5.52 -2.12 11.22
N VAL A 35 -4.26 -2.58 11.26
CA VAL A 35 -3.62 -3.31 10.16
C VAL A 35 -4.43 -4.55 9.78
N TYR A 36 -4.88 -5.33 10.76
CA TYR A 36 -5.74 -6.49 10.48
C TYR A 36 -7.07 -6.09 9.84
N LYS A 37 -7.68 -4.98 10.29
CA LYS A 37 -8.94 -4.48 9.71
C LYS A 37 -8.78 -4.04 8.26
N ILE A 38 -7.68 -3.38 7.90
CA ILE A 38 -7.48 -2.90 6.52
C ILE A 38 -7.30 -4.03 5.52
N TYR A 39 -6.78 -5.18 5.94
CA TYR A 39 -6.65 -6.35 5.05
C TYR A 39 -7.97 -6.89 4.51
N ASP A 40 -9.09 -6.55 5.16
CA ASP A 40 -10.44 -6.92 4.73
C ASP A 40 -11.21 -5.75 4.11
N LYS A 41 -10.57 -4.61 3.85
CA LYS A 41 -11.19 -3.48 3.17
C LYS A 41 -10.96 -3.49 1.67
N LYS A 42 -12.04 -3.24 0.92
CA LYS A 42 -11.99 -3.07 -0.54
C LYS A 42 -11.18 -1.84 -0.95
N LYS A 43 -11.30 -0.76 -0.19
CA LYS A 43 -10.59 0.51 -0.38
C LYS A 43 -9.88 0.91 0.90
N LEU A 44 -8.71 1.49 0.75
CA LEU A 44 -7.90 2.07 1.83
C LEU A 44 -7.90 3.61 1.75
N PRO A 45 -7.72 4.29 2.89
CA PRO A 45 -7.39 5.71 2.94
C PRO A 45 -6.13 6.06 2.13
N VAL A 46 -6.08 7.28 1.61
CA VAL A 46 -4.98 7.76 0.75
C VAL A 46 -3.66 7.86 1.50
N ASP A 47 -3.69 8.29 2.77
CA ASP A 47 -2.53 8.34 3.66
C ASP A 47 -1.94 6.93 3.86
N ASP A 48 -2.77 5.94 4.20
CA ASP A 48 -2.34 4.55 4.33
C ASP A 48 -1.72 4.03 3.02
N LEU A 49 -2.35 4.29 1.87
CA LEU A 49 -1.83 3.87 0.57
C LEU A 49 -0.47 4.47 0.25
N MET A 50 -0.25 5.74 0.58
CA MET A 50 1.04 6.39 0.39
C MET A 50 2.13 5.73 1.23
N HIS A 51 1.90 5.57 2.54
CA HIS A 51 2.87 4.95 3.44
C HIS A 51 3.14 3.48 3.11
N LEU A 52 2.10 2.72 2.77
CA LEU A 52 2.23 1.34 2.32
C LEU A 52 2.96 1.22 0.99
N SER A 53 2.76 2.17 0.06
CA SER A 53 3.47 2.18 -1.22
C SER A 53 4.98 2.35 -1.01
N LEU A 54 5.38 3.21 -0.07
CA LEU A 54 6.78 3.41 0.31
C LEU A 54 7.36 2.17 0.99
N LEU A 55 6.67 1.64 2.01
CA LEU A 55 7.11 0.44 2.72
C LEU A 55 7.30 -0.76 1.79
N LEU A 56 6.34 -0.96 0.89
CA LEU A 56 6.35 -2.09 -0.03
C LEU A 56 7.19 -1.82 -1.28
N ASN A 57 7.65 -0.59 -1.51
CA ASN A 57 8.29 -0.17 -2.76
C ASN A 57 7.46 -0.58 -4.01
N VAL A 58 6.15 -0.30 -3.95
CA VAL A 58 5.16 -0.59 -5.01
C VAL A 58 4.23 0.60 -5.10
N ASN A 59 3.97 1.13 -6.30
CA ASN A 59 2.97 2.17 -6.48
C ASN A 59 1.54 1.58 -6.36
N LEU A 60 0.95 1.61 -5.16
CA LEU A 60 -0.39 1.06 -4.94
C LEU A 60 -1.51 1.90 -5.57
N PHE A 61 -1.24 3.14 -5.96
CA PHE A 61 -2.21 4.00 -6.65
C PHE A 61 -2.49 3.54 -8.08
N HIS A 62 -1.58 2.75 -8.69
CA HIS A 62 -1.80 2.12 -9.98
C HIS A 62 -3.13 1.33 -10.00
N PHE A 63 -3.47 0.64 -8.92
CA PHE A 63 -4.71 -0.15 -8.81
C PHE A 63 -5.99 0.69 -8.65
N TYR A 64 -5.85 1.99 -8.37
CA TYR A 64 -6.97 2.93 -8.24
C TYR A 64 -7.22 3.75 -9.49
N SER A 65 -6.31 3.73 -10.46
CA SER A 65 -6.34 4.61 -11.62
C SER A 65 -6.76 3.86 -12.88
N GLU A 66 -7.76 4.40 -13.56
CA GLU A 66 -8.06 4.05 -14.96
C GLU A 66 -7.14 4.80 -15.94
N ASP A 67 -6.40 5.80 -15.46
CA ASP A 67 -5.43 6.56 -16.24
C ASP A 67 -4.14 5.74 -16.41
N GLU A 68 -3.89 5.31 -17.65
CA GLU A 68 -2.70 4.56 -18.09
C GLU A 68 -1.39 5.29 -17.73
N ALA A 69 -1.37 6.62 -17.68
CA ALA A 69 -0.17 7.37 -17.30
C ALA A 69 0.26 7.07 -15.85
N LEU A 70 -0.69 6.84 -14.95
CA LEU A 70 -0.40 6.42 -13.57
C LEU A 70 -0.07 4.92 -13.46
N GLN A 71 -0.43 4.14 -14.48
CA GLN A 71 -0.15 2.70 -14.53
C GLN A 71 1.29 2.39 -14.89
N PHE A 72 1.89 3.21 -15.75
CA PHE A 72 3.27 3.06 -16.22
C PHE A 72 4.22 4.14 -15.69
N ALA A 73 3.74 4.98 -14.76
CA ALA A 73 4.59 5.96 -14.11
C ALA A 73 5.68 5.24 -13.30
N GLU A 74 6.92 5.35 -13.77
CA GLU A 74 8.10 5.02 -12.98
C GLU A 74 8.00 5.75 -11.63
N PRO A 75 8.17 5.04 -10.49
CA PRO A 75 8.10 5.67 -9.19
C PRO A 75 9.12 6.80 -9.15
N ALA A 76 8.65 8.02 -8.85
CA ALA A 76 9.54 9.16 -8.67
C ALA A 76 10.61 8.74 -7.66
N LYS A 77 11.89 8.82 -8.05
CA LYS A 77 13.00 8.57 -7.14
C LYS A 77 12.91 9.58 -6.00
N LEU A 78 12.30 9.17 -4.90
CA LEU A 78 12.25 9.96 -3.69
C LEU A 78 13.69 10.06 -3.19
N LYS A 79 14.31 11.21 -3.44
CA LYS A 79 15.53 11.58 -2.72
C LYS A 79 15.13 11.77 -1.27
N MET A 80 15.46 10.80 -0.43
CA MET A 80 15.49 11.06 1.00
C MET A 80 16.49 12.19 1.23
N ALA A 81 15.99 13.36 1.64
CA ALA A 81 16.85 14.36 2.24
C ALA A 81 17.34 13.78 3.56
N CYS A 82 18.65 13.52 3.63
CA CYS A 82 19.36 13.27 4.87
C CYS A 82 19.36 14.54 5.74
#